data_AF-A0A9Q0NKW9-F1
#
_entry.id   AF-A0A9Q0NKW9-F1
#
_cell.length_a   1.000
_cell.length_b   1.000
_cell.length_c   1.000
_cell.angle_alpha   90.00
_cell.angle_beta   90.00
_cell.angle_gamma   90.00
#
_symmetry.space_group_name_H-M   'P 1'
#
loop_
_entity.id
_entity.type
_entity.pdbx_description
1 polymer ?
#
loop_
_entity_poly.entity_id
_entity_poly.type
_entity_poly.pdbx_seq_one_letter_code
_entity_poly.pdbx_strand_id
1 'polypeptide(L)'
;MAIFLCFLFLIISSATGCDRCVHRSKAAYFSKASALSTGACGYGPMAIGFNSGHLAAGVSSLYKDGAGCGACFQIRCKNTTLCSSRGTRVMVTDLNRNNQTDFVLSSRAFMAMANKDMGQGILKQGILDVEYKRVPCEYKNQNLAVRVEESSKKPNYLAIKLLYQGGQTEVVAMDVAKVGSSNWGFMSRNHGAVWDTDRVPAGALQFRFVITAGIRWKVDLGSECPA
;
A
#
# COMPACT_ATOMS: atom_id res chain seq x y z
N MET A 1 18.28 -42.73 37.30
CA MET A 1 17.15 -42.34 36.43
C MET A 1 17.41 -40.94 35.91
N ALA A 2 17.92 -40.81 34.67
CA ALA A 2 18.08 -39.52 34.02
C ALA A 2 17.08 -39.48 32.86
N ILE A 3 16.04 -38.66 32.99
CA ILE A 3 15.03 -38.45 31.97
C ILE A 3 15.61 -37.42 31.00
N PHE A 4 16.09 -37.87 29.85
CA PHE A 4 16.56 -37.01 28.77
C PHE A 4 15.32 -36.45 28.05
N LEU A 5 14.88 -35.26 28.47
CA LEU A 5 13.82 -34.51 27.80
C LEU A 5 14.32 -34.07 26.42
N CYS A 6 13.92 -34.84 25.41
CA CYS A 6 14.10 -34.53 24.01
C CYS A 6 13.24 -33.29 23.68
N PHE A 7 13.78 -32.09 23.87
CA PHE A 7 13.19 -30.87 23.31
C PHE A 7 13.33 -30.95 21.80
N LEU A 8 12.31 -31.52 21.14
CA LEU A 8 12.02 -31.25 19.74
C LEU A 8 11.85 -29.73 19.59
N PHE A 9 12.95 -29.06 19.23
CA PHE A 9 12.86 -27.75 18.59
C PHE A 9 12.06 -27.96 17.30
N LEU A 10 10.73 -27.78 17.41
CA LEU A 10 9.90 -27.52 16.26
C LEU A 10 10.43 -26.24 15.63
N ILE A 11 11.28 -26.40 14.63
CA ILE A 11 11.69 -25.33 13.74
C ILE A 11 10.41 -24.97 13.00
N ILE A 12 9.64 -24.04 13.57
CA ILE A 12 8.51 -23.42 12.87
C ILE A 12 9.18 -22.67 11.72
N SER A 13 9.27 -23.31 10.56
CA SER A 13 9.46 -22.60 9.30
C SER A 13 8.27 -21.69 9.14
N SER A 14 8.38 -20.48 9.67
CA SER A 14 7.55 -19.37 9.24
C SER A 14 7.77 -19.28 7.74
N ALA A 15 6.79 -19.73 6.96
CA ALA A 15 6.75 -19.48 5.54
C ALA A 15 6.58 -17.97 5.36
N THR A 16 7.67 -17.22 5.48
CA THR A 16 7.74 -15.86 4.96
C THR A 16 7.54 -16.00 3.48
N GLY A 17 6.30 -15.76 3.03
CA GLY A 17 5.94 -15.77 1.63
C GLY A 17 6.97 -14.98 0.85
N CYS A 18 7.51 -15.58 -0.20
CA CYS A 18 8.48 -14.95 -1.06
C CYS A 18 7.83 -13.78 -1.80
N ASP A 19 8.08 -12.53 -1.37
CA ASP A 19 7.54 -11.32 -2.02
C ASP A 19 7.90 -11.25 -3.52
N ARG A 20 8.95 -11.94 -3.95
CA ARG A 20 9.40 -12.02 -5.35
C ARG A 20 8.72 -13.12 -6.17
N CYS A 21 7.93 -13.97 -5.54
CA CYS A 21 7.34 -15.13 -6.20
C CYS A 21 6.06 -14.73 -6.94
N VAL A 22 5.76 -15.48 -8.00
CA VAL A 22 4.54 -15.27 -8.78
C VAL A 22 3.41 -16.03 -8.09
N HIS A 23 2.35 -15.31 -7.74
CA HIS A 23 1.13 -15.84 -7.16
C HIS A 23 0.08 -15.99 -8.25
N ARG A 24 -0.76 -17.02 -8.13
CA ARG A 24 -1.93 -17.24 -8.98
C ARG A 24 -3.19 -16.89 -8.20
N SER A 25 -4.08 -16.12 -8.81
CA SER A 25 -5.38 -15.79 -8.21
C SER A 25 -6.37 -15.37 -9.29
N LYS A 26 -7.45 -14.70 -8.89
CA LYS A 26 -8.45 -14.07 -9.73
C LYS A 26 -8.50 -12.57 -9.48
N ALA A 27 -8.81 -11.82 -10.52
CA ALA A 27 -9.08 -10.39 -10.42
C ALA A 27 -10.44 -10.06 -11.05
N ALA A 28 -11.17 -9.17 -10.40
CA ALA A 28 -12.34 -8.51 -10.97
C ALA A 28 -12.02 -7.04 -11.26
N TYR A 29 -13.02 -6.28 -11.73
CA TYR A 29 -12.89 -4.84 -11.90
C TYR A 29 -14.09 -4.07 -11.39
N PHE A 30 -13.89 -2.76 -11.19
CA PHE A 30 -14.95 -1.80 -10.96
C PHE A 30 -14.87 -0.65 -11.95
N SER A 31 -16.02 -0.07 -12.29
CA SER A 31 -16.16 1.01 -13.27
C SER A 31 -16.60 2.34 -12.64
N LYS A 32 -17.05 2.33 -11.38
CA LYS A 32 -17.56 3.53 -10.72
C LYS A 32 -16.42 4.49 -10.37
N ALA A 33 -16.40 5.66 -11.01
CA ALA A 33 -15.40 6.69 -10.74
C ALA A 33 -15.42 7.17 -9.28
N SER A 34 -16.59 7.22 -8.65
CA SER A 34 -16.72 7.57 -7.22
C SER A 34 -15.98 6.62 -6.29
N ALA A 35 -15.91 5.32 -6.64
CA ALA A 35 -15.18 4.34 -5.85
C ALA A 35 -13.65 4.54 -5.90
N LEU A 36 -13.13 5.34 -6.85
CA LEU A 36 -11.71 5.70 -6.88
C LEU A 36 -11.37 6.77 -5.83
N SER A 37 -12.36 7.49 -5.30
CA SER A 37 -12.16 8.63 -4.38
C SER A 37 -12.38 8.27 -2.90
N THR A 38 -12.87 7.07 -2.61
CA THR A 38 -13.18 6.59 -1.25
C THR A 38 -12.59 5.18 -1.10
N GLY A 39 -11.37 5.09 -0.58
CA GLY A 39 -10.69 3.81 -0.36
C GLY A 39 -10.14 3.71 1.05
N ALA A 40 -10.04 2.49 1.56
CA ALA A 40 -9.54 2.16 2.90
C ALA A 40 -8.12 2.70 3.18
N CYS A 41 -7.35 3.01 2.14
CA CYS A 41 -6.01 3.60 2.31
C CYS A 41 -6.02 5.08 2.72
N GLY A 42 -7.16 5.76 2.69
CA GLY A 42 -7.28 7.15 3.12
C GLY A 42 -6.75 8.19 2.12
N TYR A 43 -6.33 7.81 0.91
CA TYR A 43 -5.81 8.75 -0.08
C TYR A 43 -6.86 9.75 -0.61
N GLY A 44 -8.15 9.45 -0.46
CA GLY A 44 -9.23 10.28 -0.96
C GLY A 44 -9.18 10.47 -2.48
N PRO A 45 -9.68 11.61 -3.01
CA PRO A 45 -9.67 11.89 -4.45
C PRO A 45 -8.28 11.89 -5.10
N MET A 46 -7.20 12.08 -4.33
CA MET A 46 -5.82 12.04 -4.86
C MET A 46 -5.43 10.67 -5.40
N ALA A 47 -6.12 9.60 -4.98
CA ALA A 47 -5.83 8.23 -5.40
C ALA A 47 -5.80 8.10 -6.93
N ILE A 48 -6.68 8.81 -7.64
CA ILE A 48 -6.79 8.79 -9.11
C ILE A 48 -5.50 9.26 -9.79
N GLY A 49 -4.73 10.15 -9.14
CA GLY A 49 -3.46 10.64 -9.66
C GLY A 49 -2.32 9.62 -9.53
N PHE A 50 -2.46 8.58 -8.71
CA PHE A 50 -1.41 7.59 -8.54
C PHE A 50 -1.39 6.56 -9.67
N ASN A 51 -0.17 6.19 -10.07
CA ASN A 51 0.07 5.12 -11.04
C ASN A 51 -0.80 5.26 -12.32
N SER A 52 -1.02 6.50 -12.77
CA SER A 52 -1.87 6.83 -13.92
C SER A 52 -3.29 6.25 -13.85
N GLY A 53 -3.87 6.17 -12.64
CA GLY A 53 -5.20 5.62 -12.39
C GLY A 53 -5.28 4.10 -12.44
N HIS A 54 -4.14 3.40 -12.48
CA HIS A 54 -4.11 1.94 -12.37
C HIS A 54 -4.10 1.53 -10.90
N LEU A 55 -5.31 1.48 -10.34
CA LEU A 55 -5.56 1.27 -8.92
C LEU A 55 -6.15 -0.11 -8.66
N ALA A 56 -5.99 -0.58 -7.43
CA ALA A 56 -6.52 -1.85 -6.99
C ALA A 56 -7.02 -1.79 -5.54
N ALA A 57 -8.11 -2.51 -5.27
CA ALA A 57 -8.41 -2.99 -3.94
C ALA A 57 -7.79 -4.39 -3.78
N GLY A 58 -7.00 -4.60 -2.73
CA GLY A 58 -6.37 -5.89 -2.44
C GLY A 58 -7.03 -6.57 -1.24
N VAL A 59 -7.06 -7.90 -1.21
CA VAL A 59 -7.54 -8.66 -0.03
C VAL A 59 -6.73 -8.36 1.22
N SER A 60 -7.24 -8.76 2.40
CA SER A 60 -6.61 -8.47 3.69
C SER A 60 -5.13 -8.83 3.78
N SER A 61 -4.68 -9.93 3.17
CA SER A 61 -3.26 -10.32 3.14
C SER A 61 -2.37 -9.39 2.31
N LEU A 62 -2.94 -8.67 1.33
CA LEU A 62 -2.27 -7.68 0.50
C LEU A 62 -2.39 -6.27 1.11
N TYR A 63 -3.55 -5.96 1.69
CA TYR A 63 -3.82 -4.69 2.38
C TYR A 63 -3.04 -4.58 3.69
N LYS A 64 -2.82 -5.69 4.40
CA LYS A 64 -2.02 -5.81 5.64
C LYS A 64 -2.37 -4.76 6.68
N ASP A 65 -3.65 -4.64 7.00
CA ASP A 65 -4.18 -3.63 7.93
C ASP A 65 -3.71 -2.19 7.63
N GLY A 66 -3.54 -1.88 6.35
CA GLY A 66 -3.10 -0.59 5.85
C GLY A 66 -1.60 -0.50 5.56
N ALA A 67 -0.77 -1.41 6.05
CA ALA A 67 0.67 -1.43 5.74
C ALA A 67 0.96 -1.69 4.25
N GLY A 68 0.02 -2.33 3.54
CA GLY A 68 0.07 -2.55 2.10
C GLY A 68 -0.44 -1.38 1.26
N CYS A 69 -0.94 -0.30 1.88
CA CYS A 69 -1.38 0.88 1.13
C CYS A 69 -0.23 1.52 0.39
N GLY A 70 -0.43 1.79 -0.90
CA GLY A 70 0.62 2.25 -1.80
C GLY A 70 1.51 1.13 -2.37
N ALA A 71 1.31 -0.14 -2.00
CA ALA A 71 2.10 -1.24 -2.58
C ALA A 71 1.79 -1.45 -4.07
N CYS A 72 2.83 -1.73 -4.86
CA CYS A 72 2.70 -1.97 -6.30
C CYS A 72 2.84 -3.44 -6.66
N PHE A 73 2.02 -3.86 -7.63
CA PHE A 73 2.02 -5.22 -8.16
C PHE A 73 2.05 -5.21 -9.68
N GLN A 74 2.81 -6.13 -10.26
CA GLN A 74 2.66 -6.48 -11.67
C GLN A 74 1.63 -7.59 -11.77
N ILE A 75 0.56 -7.38 -12.53
CA ILE A 75 -0.54 -8.34 -12.72
C ILE A 75 -0.70 -8.65 -14.20
N ARG A 76 -0.78 -9.93 -14.56
CA ARG A 76 -1.11 -10.39 -15.92
C ARG A 76 -2.26 -11.38 -15.88
N CYS A 77 -3.14 -11.36 -16.88
CA CYS A 77 -4.15 -12.38 -17.03
C CYS A 77 -3.68 -13.54 -17.92
N LYS A 78 -4.23 -14.73 -17.70
CA LYS A 78 -3.71 -15.98 -18.28
C LYS A 78 -4.27 -16.33 -19.67
N ASN A 79 -5.40 -15.75 -20.06
CA ASN A 79 -6.04 -16.04 -21.35
C ASN A 79 -5.25 -15.38 -22.49
N THR A 80 -4.36 -16.13 -23.15
CA THR A 80 -3.43 -15.59 -24.15
C THR A 80 -4.10 -15.01 -25.40
N THR A 81 -5.35 -15.35 -25.69
CA THR A 81 -6.09 -14.75 -26.82
C THR A 81 -6.51 -13.31 -26.53
N LEU A 82 -6.83 -13.01 -25.26
CA LEU A 82 -7.28 -11.69 -24.82
C LEU A 82 -6.19 -10.87 -24.14
N CYS A 83 -5.26 -11.53 -23.45
CA CYS A 83 -4.31 -10.92 -22.52
C CYS A 83 -2.93 -10.73 -23.15
N SER A 84 -2.31 -9.60 -22.87
CA SER A 84 -0.90 -9.41 -23.16
C SER A 84 -0.04 -10.18 -22.15
N SER A 85 1.12 -10.65 -22.62
CA SER A 85 2.11 -11.31 -21.76
C SER A 85 2.72 -10.36 -20.71
N ARG A 86 2.72 -9.05 -21.00
CA ARG A 86 3.24 -8.00 -20.13
C ARG A 86 2.32 -7.75 -18.94
N GLY A 87 1.01 -7.73 -19.15
CA GLY A 87 0.05 -7.30 -18.13
C GLY A 87 0.19 -5.82 -17.77
N THR A 88 -0.21 -5.45 -16.55
CA THR A 88 -0.23 -4.07 -16.05
C THR A 88 0.36 -3.93 -14.65
N ARG A 89 0.86 -2.74 -14.32
CA ARG A 89 1.25 -2.37 -12.94
C ARG A 89 0.06 -1.71 -12.25
N VAL A 90 -0.24 -2.11 -11.02
CA VAL A 90 -1.31 -1.52 -10.20
C VAL A 90 -0.78 -1.09 -8.84
N MET A 91 -1.45 -0.12 -8.21
CA MET A 91 -1.17 0.31 -6.84
C MET A 91 -2.37 0.01 -5.94
N VAL A 92 -2.11 -0.55 -4.75
CA VAL A 92 -3.15 -0.82 -3.74
C VAL A 92 -3.59 0.49 -3.09
N THR A 93 -4.86 0.83 -3.24
CA THR A 93 -5.50 2.03 -2.67
C THR A 93 -6.73 1.73 -1.82
N ASP A 94 -7.14 0.46 -1.76
CA ASP A 94 -8.35 0.06 -1.05
C ASP A 94 -8.26 -1.41 -0.58
N LEU A 95 -9.21 -1.80 0.26
CA LEU A 95 -9.38 -3.14 0.79
C LEU A 95 -10.50 -3.87 0.03
N ASN A 96 -10.16 -5.01 -0.57
CA ASN A 96 -11.13 -5.96 -1.05
C ASN A 96 -11.57 -6.88 0.10
N ARG A 97 -12.82 -6.77 0.53
CA ARG A 97 -13.39 -7.64 1.58
C ARG A 97 -13.92 -8.97 1.05
N ASN A 98 -13.93 -9.16 -0.28
CA ASN A 98 -14.37 -10.41 -0.90
C ASN A 98 -13.22 -11.44 -0.90
N ASN A 99 -13.55 -12.72 -0.68
CA ASN A 99 -12.61 -13.84 -0.73
C ASN A 99 -12.54 -14.54 -2.11
N GLN A 100 -13.35 -14.13 -3.09
CA GLN A 100 -13.38 -14.74 -4.43
C GLN A 100 -12.25 -14.27 -5.36
N THR A 101 -11.69 -13.10 -5.10
CA THR A 101 -10.65 -12.46 -5.93
C THR A 101 -9.63 -11.79 -5.03
N ASP A 102 -8.34 -11.93 -5.31
CA ASP A 102 -7.32 -11.21 -4.52
C ASP A 102 -7.34 -9.71 -4.83
N PHE A 103 -7.78 -9.36 -6.03
CA PHE A 103 -7.78 -7.99 -6.54
C PHE A 103 -9.10 -7.59 -7.17
N VAL A 104 -9.52 -6.35 -6.90
CA VAL A 104 -10.54 -5.63 -7.67
C VAL A 104 -9.87 -4.41 -8.29
N LEU A 105 -9.69 -4.42 -9.60
CA LEU A 105 -8.91 -3.43 -10.33
C LEU A 105 -9.79 -2.29 -10.86
N SER A 106 -9.22 -1.09 -11.02
CA SER A 106 -9.88 -0.07 -11.82
C SER A 106 -10.11 -0.60 -13.24
N SER A 107 -11.24 -0.26 -13.87
CA SER A 107 -11.54 -0.67 -15.26
C SER A 107 -10.36 -0.35 -16.21
N ARG A 108 -9.70 0.78 -15.99
CA ARG A 108 -8.47 1.18 -16.72
C ARG A 108 -7.34 0.17 -16.54
N ALA A 109 -7.01 -0.20 -15.30
CA ALA A 109 -6.00 -1.23 -15.02
C ALA A 109 -6.40 -2.58 -15.63
N PHE A 110 -7.66 -2.97 -15.48
CA PHE A 110 -8.16 -4.26 -15.96
C PHE A 110 -8.03 -4.39 -17.49
N MET A 111 -8.46 -3.37 -18.23
CA MET A 111 -8.28 -3.31 -19.69
C MET A 111 -6.81 -3.25 -20.11
N ALA A 112 -5.94 -2.61 -19.31
CA ALA A 112 -4.51 -2.52 -19.62
C ALA A 112 -3.78 -3.87 -19.57
N MET A 113 -4.40 -4.94 -19.04
CA MET A 113 -3.87 -6.30 -19.17
C MET A 113 -4.11 -6.90 -20.56
N ALA A 114 -5.03 -6.34 -21.35
CA ALA A 114 -5.43 -6.89 -22.64
C ALA A 114 -4.36 -6.72 -23.72
N ASN A 115 -4.45 -7.54 -24.76
CA ASN A 115 -3.85 -7.24 -26.05
C ASN A 115 -4.48 -5.97 -26.63
N LYS A 116 -3.78 -5.38 -27.62
CA LYS A 116 -4.28 -4.21 -28.34
C LYS A 116 -5.71 -4.49 -28.85
N ASP A 117 -6.60 -3.53 -28.64
CA ASP A 117 -8.02 -3.57 -29.04
C ASP A 117 -8.89 -4.67 -28.36
N MET A 118 -8.32 -5.45 -27.42
CA MET A 118 -9.04 -6.51 -26.69
C MET A 118 -9.58 -6.08 -25.31
N GLY A 119 -9.47 -4.79 -24.95
CA GLY A 119 -9.89 -4.29 -23.63
C GLY A 119 -11.36 -4.57 -23.32
N GLN A 120 -12.25 -4.37 -24.30
CA GLN A 120 -13.67 -4.69 -24.15
C GLN A 120 -13.92 -6.20 -24.03
N GLY A 121 -13.12 -7.02 -24.73
CA GLY A 121 -13.20 -8.48 -24.64
C GLY A 121 -12.86 -8.99 -23.23
N ILE A 122 -11.85 -8.38 -22.59
CA ILE A 122 -11.50 -8.65 -21.19
C ILE A 122 -12.60 -8.20 -20.24
N LEU A 123 -13.17 -6.99 -20.40
CA LEU A 123 -14.25 -6.52 -19.52
C LEU A 123 -15.46 -7.45 -19.52
N LYS A 124 -15.82 -8.01 -20.69
CA LYS A 124 -16.92 -8.98 -20.82
C LYS A 124 -16.72 -10.27 -20.02
N GLN A 125 -15.48 -10.62 -19.66
CA GLN A 125 -15.21 -11.79 -18.81
C GLN A 125 -15.62 -11.56 -17.35
N GLY A 126 -15.64 -10.31 -16.90
CA GLY A 126 -15.95 -9.92 -15.51
C GLY A 126 -14.84 -10.27 -14.52
N ILE A 127 -14.51 -11.56 -14.42
CA ILE A 127 -13.46 -12.11 -13.56
C ILE A 127 -12.44 -12.83 -14.44
N LEU A 128 -11.15 -12.57 -14.20
CA LEU A 128 -10.05 -13.21 -14.91
C LEU A 128 -9.16 -14.00 -13.97
N ASP A 129 -8.68 -15.15 -14.42
CA ASP A 129 -7.51 -15.80 -13.81
C ASP A 129 -6.25 -14.97 -14.11
N VAL A 130 -5.55 -14.62 -13.04
CA VAL A 130 -4.38 -13.75 -13.08
C VAL A 130 -3.18 -14.38 -12.38
N GLU A 131 -2.02 -13.89 -12.76
CA GLU A 131 -0.78 -14.06 -12.04
C GLU A 131 -0.26 -12.68 -11.62
N TYR A 132 0.23 -12.58 -10.38
CA TYR A 132 0.75 -11.33 -9.86
C TYR A 132 2.04 -11.52 -9.05
N LYS A 133 2.81 -10.44 -8.93
CA LYS A 133 3.98 -10.35 -8.05
C LYS A 133 4.16 -8.94 -7.52
N ARG A 134 4.72 -8.80 -6.32
CA ARG A 134 5.13 -7.50 -5.77
C ARG A 134 6.23 -6.90 -6.65
N VAL A 135 6.15 -5.61 -6.93
CA VAL A 135 7.18 -4.85 -7.67
C VAL A 135 7.44 -3.52 -7.00
N PRO A 136 8.61 -2.88 -7.21
CA PRO A 136 8.86 -1.56 -6.63
C PRO A 136 7.86 -0.54 -7.14
N CYS A 137 7.42 0.39 -6.29
CA CYS A 137 6.71 1.57 -6.75
C CYS A 137 7.69 2.62 -7.26
N GLU A 138 7.38 3.21 -8.41
CA GLU A 138 8.19 4.23 -9.07
C GLU A 138 7.38 5.50 -9.21
N TYR A 139 7.84 6.58 -8.59
CA TYR A 139 7.23 7.91 -8.72
C TYR A 139 8.25 8.86 -9.35
N LYS A 140 8.10 9.12 -10.65
CA LYS A 140 9.00 10.03 -11.38
C LYS A 140 8.86 11.44 -10.82
N ASN A 141 9.99 12.07 -10.48
CA ASN A 141 10.07 13.45 -9.98
C ASN A 141 9.26 13.71 -8.69
N GLN A 142 9.00 12.68 -7.88
CA GLN A 142 8.32 12.80 -6.60
C GLN A 142 9.15 12.12 -5.52
N ASN A 143 9.29 12.78 -4.38
CA ASN A 143 9.85 12.20 -3.18
C ASN A 143 8.74 11.74 -2.25
N LEU A 144 9.09 10.91 -1.26
CA LEU A 144 8.20 10.63 -0.14
C LEU A 144 7.69 11.95 0.44
N ALA A 145 6.38 12.10 0.53
CA ALA A 145 5.74 13.28 1.07
C ALA A 145 4.89 12.92 2.29
N VAL A 146 4.87 13.84 3.24
CA VAL A 146 4.00 13.79 4.42
C VAL A 146 2.96 14.87 4.25
N ARG A 147 1.68 14.49 4.32
CA ARG A 147 0.57 15.44 4.24
C ARG A 147 -0.21 15.42 5.55
N VAL A 148 -0.47 16.60 6.10
CA VAL A 148 -1.35 16.77 7.26
C VAL A 148 -2.80 16.58 6.82
N GLU A 149 -3.54 15.79 7.60
CA GLU A 149 -4.96 15.53 7.37
C GLU A 149 -5.83 16.65 7.95
N GLU A 150 -6.93 16.95 7.28
CA GLU A 150 -7.93 17.93 7.73
C GLU A 150 -8.54 17.58 9.08
N SER A 151 -8.51 16.30 9.47
CA SER A 151 -8.95 15.84 10.79
C SER A 151 -8.02 16.24 11.94
N SER A 152 -6.81 16.74 11.65
CA SER A 152 -5.87 17.24 12.65
C SER A 152 -6.45 18.43 13.42
N LYS A 153 -6.22 18.48 14.74
CA LYS A 153 -6.73 19.53 15.63
C LYS A 153 -5.61 20.02 16.52
N LYS A 154 -4.95 21.10 16.11
CA LYS A 154 -3.93 21.76 16.91
C LYS A 154 -4.53 22.29 18.23
N PRO A 155 -3.83 22.17 19.38
CA PRO A 155 -2.52 21.56 19.57
C PRO A 155 -2.55 20.07 19.94
N ASN A 156 -3.72 19.45 20.02
CA ASN A 156 -3.91 18.19 20.75
C ASN A 156 -3.94 16.94 19.88
N TYR A 157 -4.10 17.07 18.56
CA TYR A 157 -4.22 15.92 17.67
C TYR A 157 -3.55 16.20 16.32
N LEU A 158 -2.69 15.31 15.89
CA LEU A 158 -2.04 15.34 14.58
C LEU A 158 -2.33 14.03 13.86
N ALA A 159 -2.94 14.12 12.68
CA ALA A 159 -3.07 13.03 11.73
C ALA A 159 -2.35 13.40 10.44
N ILE A 160 -1.54 12.48 9.93
CA ILE A 160 -0.79 12.65 8.67
C ILE A 160 -0.95 11.41 7.79
N LYS A 161 -0.78 11.58 6.49
CA LYS A 161 -0.63 10.46 5.55
C LYS A 161 0.67 10.53 4.79
N LEU A 162 1.20 9.35 4.51
CA LEU A 162 2.36 9.19 3.64
C LEU A 162 1.92 9.08 2.19
N LEU A 163 2.58 9.82 1.31
CA LEU A 163 2.36 9.81 -0.14
C LEU A 163 3.66 9.45 -0.86
N TYR A 164 3.54 8.81 -2.03
CA TYR A 164 4.68 8.52 -2.91
C TYR A 164 5.77 7.64 -2.26
N GLN A 165 5.36 6.67 -1.44
CA GLN A 165 6.28 5.72 -0.83
C GLN A 165 6.89 4.80 -1.90
N GLY A 166 8.11 5.12 -2.33
CA GLY A 166 8.82 4.38 -3.37
C GLY A 166 9.34 3.00 -2.94
N GLY A 167 9.73 2.20 -3.93
CA GLY A 167 10.38 0.91 -3.71
C GLY A 167 9.41 -0.23 -3.35
N GLN A 168 9.97 -1.35 -2.88
CA GLN A 168 9.20 -2.47 -2.29
C GLN A 168 9.29 -2.37 -0.78
N THR A 169 8.66 -1.36 -0.20
CA THR A 169 8.77 -1.06 1.23
C THR A 169 7.38 -0.96 1.84
N GLU A 170 7.28 -1.20 3.14
CA GLU A 170 6.09 -0.98 3.95
C GLU A 170 6.52 -0.23 5.20
N VAL A 171 5.95 0.95 5.49
CA VAL A 171 6.20 1.62 6.77
C VAL A 171 5.44 0.88 7.85
N VAL A 172 6.14 0.37 8.86
CA VAL A 172 5.58 -0.44 9.94
C VAL A 172 5.60 0.27 11.30
N ALA A 173 6.39 1.32 11.44
CA ALA A 173 6.38 2.18 12.62
C ALA A 173 6.74 3.62 12.24
N MET A 174 6.25 4.57 13.02
CA MET A 174 6.44 5.99 12.80
C MET A 174 6.57 6.72 14.13
N ASP A 175 7.52 7.63 14.21
CA ASP A 175 7.70 8.53 15.35
C ASP A 175 7.70 9.99 14.88
N VAL A 176 7.31 10.89 15.79
CA VAL A 176 7.37 12.33 15.62
C VAL A 176 8.16 12.98 16.75
N ALA A 177 8.91 14.03 16.43
CA ALA A 177 9.58 14.87 17.41
C ALA A 177 9.58 16.33 16.94
N LYS A 178 9.83 17.26 17.86
CA LYS A 178 10.24 18.62 17.48
C LYS A 178 11.60 18.54 16.77
N VAL A 179 11.82 19.33 15.72
CA VAL A 179 13.13 19.46 15.05
C VAL A 179 14.21 19.79 16.08
N GLY A 180 15.32 19.04 16.03
CA GLY A 180 16.45 19.17 16.97
C GLY A 180 16.27 18.47 18.31
N SER A 181 15.07 17.96 18.61
CA SER A 181 14.84 17.16 19.82
C SER A 181 15.22 15.69 19.62
N SER A 182 15.75 15.07 20.68
CA SER A 182 15.94 13.62 20.79
C SER A 182 14.74 12.92 21.45
N ASN A 183 13.75 13.68 21.93
CA ASN A 183 12.53 13.13 22.54
C ASN A 183 11.51 12.77 21.46
N TRP A 184 11.48 11.49 21.07
CA TRP A 184 10.59 10.93 20.05
C TRP A 184 9.31 10.39 20.70
N GLY A 185 8.16 10.79 20.18
CA GLY A 185 6.86 10.18 20.48
C GLY A 185 6.43 9.24 19.35
N PHE A 186 5.84 8.10 19.70
CA PHE A 186 5.30 7.19 18.71
C PHE A 186 4.02 7.76 18.07
N MET A 187 3.79 7.39 16.82
CA MET A 187 2.51 7.55 16.13
C MET A 187 1.87 6.18 15.90
N SER A 188 0.55 6.14 15.90
CA SER A 188 -0.23 4.94 15.66
C SER A 188 -0.77 4.95 14.24
N ARG A 189 -0.87 3.78 13.59
CA ARG A 189 -1.59 3.69 12.32
C ARG A 189 -3.09 3.74 12.62
N ASN A 190 -3.74 4.82 12.22
CA ASN A 190 -5.19 4.98 12.39
C ASN A 190 -5.93 4.08 11.39
N HIS A 191 -5.67 4.28 10.09
CA HIS A 191 -6.18 3.44 9.01
C HIS A 191 -5.32 3.63 7.76
N GLY A 192 -5.16 2.58 6.96
CA GLY A 192 -4.50 2.71 5.66
C GLY A 192 -3.10 3.32 5.74
N ALA A 193 -2.91 4.40 4.98
CA ALA A 193 -1.67 5.20 4.98
C ALA A 193 -1.67 6.34 6.01
N VAL A 194 -2.72 6.48 6.83
CA VAL A 194 -2.91 7.54 7.84
C VAL A 194 -2.36 7.11 9.20
N TRP A 195 -1.57 7.99 9.80
CA TRP A 195 -0.94 7.84 11.10
C TRP A 195 -1.32 9.02 11.99
N ASP A 196 -1.47 8.79 13.29
CA ASP A 196 -1.86 9.85 14.22
C ASP A 196 -1.18 9.78 15.59
N THR A 197 -1.32 10.88 16.34
CA THR A 197 -0.90 10.99 17.73
C THR A 197 -1.65 12.11 18.45
N ASP A 198 -1.95 11.90 19.73
CA ASP A 198 -2.47 12.92 20.65
C ASP A 198 -1.35 13.69 21.38
N ARG A 199 -0.08 13.31 21.18
CA ARG A 199 1.09 13.87 21.87
C ARG A 199 1.90 14.75 20.93
N VAL A 200 1.27 15.81 20.41
CA VAL A 200 1.87 16.67 19.39
C VAL A 200 2.96 17.57 19.98
N PRO A 201 4.23 17.48 19.50
CA PRO A 201 5.28 18.39 19.95
C PRO A 201 5.01 19.83 19.50
N ALA A 202 5.37 20.81 20.33
CA ALA A 202 5.27 22.23 19.95
C ALA A 202 6.43 22.66 19.03
N GLY A 203 6.09 23.28 17.89
CA GLY A 203 7.03 23.85 16.92
C GLY A 203 7.17 23.02 15.65
N ALA A 204 8.25 23.24 14.89
CA ALA A 204 8.54 22.47 13.67
C ALA A 204 8.75 20.99 13.99
N LEU A 205 8.21 20.11 13.14
CA LEU A 205 8.18 18.67 13.35
C LEU A 205 9.16 17.93 12.43
N GLN A 206 9.74 16.86 12.95
CA GLN A 206 10.51 15.86 12.20
C GLN A 206 9.88 14.48 12.40
N PHE A 207 9.96 13.65 11.36
CA PHE A 207 9.40 12.31 11.37
C PHE A 207 10.47 11.25 11.09
N ARG A 208 10.28 10.08 11.71
CA ARG A 208 11.13 8.92 11.51
C ARG A 208 10.27 7.71 11.25
N PHE A 209 10.66 6.89 10.27
CA PHE A 209 9.90 5.72 9.87
C PHE A 209 10.77 4.46 9.88
N VAL A 210 10.15 3.33 10.22
CA VAL A 210 10.75 1.98 10.07
C VAL A 210 10.05 1.28 8.92
N ILE A 211 10.83 0.67 8.02
CA ILE A 211 10.32 -0.09 6.89
C ILE A 211 10.68 -1.58 6.97
N THR A 212 9.89 -2.45 6.35
CA THR A 212 10.12 -3.91 6.29
C THR A 212 11.43 -4.35 5.62
N ALA A 213 12.11 -3.46 4.88
CA ALA A 213 13.46 -3.70 4.35
C ALA A 213 14.61 -3.31 5.32
N GLY A 214 14.31 -2.98 6.59
CA GLY A 214 15.31 -2.77 7.65
C GLY A 214 16.07 -1.44 7.63
N ILE A 215 15.77 -0.50 6.73
CA ILE A 215 16.47 0.79 6.64
C ILE A 215 15.61 1.93 7.24
N ARG A 216 16.10 2.55 8.31
CA ARG A 216 15.45 3.70 8.96
C ARG A 216 15.67 4.97 8.13
N TRP A 217 14.58 5.64 7.72
CA TRP A 217 14.63 6.93 7.03
C TRP A 217 14.20 8.07 7.96
N LYS A 218 14.88 9.22 7.86
CA LYS A 218 14.55 10.47 8.56
C LYS A 218 14.09 11.50 7.54
N VAL A 219 12.94 12.12 7.78
CA VAL A 219 12.41 13.22 6.96
C VAL A 219 12.22 14.43 7.86
N ASP A 220 12.94 15.51 7.57
CA ASP A 220 12.81 16.80 8.25
C ASP A 220 11.87 17.68 7.43
N LEU A 221 10.69 18.03 7.97
CA LEU A 221 9.78 18.98 7.31
C LEU A 221 10.15 20.39 7.75
N GLY A 222 10.69 21.19 6.82
CA GLY A 222 10.92 22.62 7.03
C GLY A 222 9.59 23.39 7.00
N SER A 223 9.25 24.05 8.11
CA SER A 223 8.37 25.22 8.30
C SER A 223 7.03 25.40 7.53
N GLU A 224 6.55 24.44 6.76
CA GLU A 224 5.28 24.55 6.02
C GLU A 224 4.27 23.49 6.49
N CYS A 225 3.97 23.50 7.79
CA CYS A 225 2.62 23.15 8.22
C CYS A 225 1.84 24.47 8.29
N PRO A 226 0.89 24.74 7.38
CA PRO A 226 0.08 25.94 7.46
C PRO A 226 -0.64 26.01 8.80
N ALA A 227 -0.75 27.25 9.30
CA ALA A 227 -1.23 27.61 10.63
C ALA A 227 -2.61 27.06 10.97
#